data_AF-A0AA35Q531-F1
#
_entry.id   AF-A0AA35Q531-F1
#
_cell.length_a   1.000
_cell.length_b   1.000
_cell.length_c   1.000
_cell.angle_alpha   90.00
_cell.angle_beta   90.00
_cell.angle_gamma   90.00
#
_symmetry.space_group_name_H-M   'P 1'
#
loop_
_entity.id
_entity.type
_entity.pdbx_description
1 polymer ?
#
loop_
_entity_poly.entity_id
_entity_poly.type
_entity_poly.pdbx_seq_one_letter_code
_entity_poly.pdbx_strand_id
1 'polypeptide(L)'
;MTLVEAYFSEYHRTFPIMNKTTVINEAQPMLRVVEHESLDISFDSVRLYLIMAIGFTMLSQSNQVSGQASAKFPMLYHEIIQLCLGDPSLHAIQVLLLLAIYSLHDPVGWCPWTLTGILVRQAISLGLDRDVESESQVSRFEVEARRRLFWSVFSIDRAISVAFGLPFALGDGFQVPLPRITTDEFTSHWEDSFLTLQTTRHSIALRELDGHLFSRIHLDSRADVMEEKQHQRITEELSVQAENCQLSKAIGSLTLP
;
A
#
# COMPACT_ATOMS: atom_id res chain seq x y z
N MET A 1 -0.38 27.17 -10.41
CA MET A 1 -0.05 25.76 -10.11
C MET A 1 -1.28 24.94 -10.45
N THR A 2 -1.20 24.08 -11.46
CA THR A 2 -2.31 23.20 -11.83
C THR A 2 -2.48 22.07 -10.79
N LEU A 3 -3.66 21.47 -10.68
CA LEU A 3 -3.90 20.36 -9.72
C LEU A 3 -2.94 19.19 -9.93
N VAL A 4 -2.61 18.90 -11.19
CA VAL A 4 -1.66 17.86 -11.58
C VAL A 4 -0.25 18.20 -11.11
N GLU A 5 0.20 19.45 -11.26
CA GLU A 5 1.49 19.90 -10.72
C GLU A 5 1.58 19.74 -9.20
N ALA A 6 0.49 20.00 -8.48
CA ALA A 6 0.44 19.84 -7.02
C ALA A 6 0.55 18.38 -6.56
N TYR A 7 -0.04 17.45 -7.30
CA TYR A 7 0.16 16.02 -7.04
C TYR A 7 1.64 15.61 -7.21
N PHE A 8 2.27 16.05 -8.30
CA PHE A 8 3.65 15.68 -8.62
C PHE A 8 4.71 16.32 -7.71
N SER A 9 4.42 17.44 -7.03
CA SER A 9 5.39 18.08 -6.14
C SER A 9 5.60 17.34 -4.81
N GLU A 10 4.57 16.66 -4.29
CA GLU A 10 4.58 16.06 -2.94
C GLU A 10 4.49 14.52 -2.97
N TYR A 11 3.51 13.95 -3.67
CA TYR A 11 3.25 12.50 -3.62
C TYR A 11 4.12 11.70 -4.56
N HIS A 12 4.43 12.21 -5.75
CA HIS A 12 5.28 11.47 -6.70
C HIS A 12 6.70 11.23 -6.16
N ARG A 13 7.19 12.09 -5.28
CA ARG A 13 8.47 11.91 -4.59
C ARG A 13 8.45 10.75 -3.58
N THR A 14 7.28 10.48 -3.00
CA THR A 14 7.08 9.45 -1.98
C THR A 14 6.60 8.12 -2.59
N PHE A 15 5.83 8.19 -3.67
CA PHE A 15 5.27 7.07 -4.42
C PHE A 15 5.43 7.35 -5.93
N PRO A 16 6.53 6.91 -6.56
CA PRO A 16 6.74 7.09 -7.99
C PRO A 16 5.89 6.11 -8.80
N ILE A 17 4.57 6.34 -8.82
CA ILE A 17 3.58 5.46 -9.48
C ILE A 17 3.71 5.52 -11.02
N MET A 18 4.05 6.69 -11.58
CA MET A 18 4.09 6.93 -13.03
C MET A 18 5.07 8.02 -13.44
N ASN A 19 5.58 7.95 -14.66
CA ASN A 19 6.37 9.03 -15.25
C ASN A 19 5.52 10.32 -15.39
N LYS A 20 6.01 11.42 -14.80
CA LYS A 20 5.35 12.73 -14.81
C LYS A 20 5.02 13.24 -16.21
N THR A 21 5.92 13.04 -17.16
CA THR A 21 5.79 13.53 -18.54
C THR A 21 4.66 12.79 -19.27
N THR A 22 4.53 11.48 -19.05
CA THR A 22 3.45 10.66 -19.61
C THR A 22 2.08 11.15 -19.13
N VAL A 23 1.92 11.32 -17.82
CA VAL A 23 0.65 11.77 -17.23
C VAL A 23 0.28 13.18 -17.67
N ILE A 24 1.23 14.11 -17.74
CA ILE A 24 0.96 15.47 -18.20
C ILE A 24 0.52 15.47 -19.68
N ASN A 25 1.18 14.67 -20.51
CA ASN A 25 0.84 14.57 -21.94
C ASN A 25 -0.53 13.89 -22.16
N GLU A 26 -0.89 12.91 -21.34
CA GLU A 26 -2.20 12.24 -21.37
C GLU A 26 -3.32 13.11 -20.76
N ALA A 27 -2.99 13.95 -19.78
CA ALA A 27 -3.93 14.87 -19.15
C ALA A 27 -4.40 15.97 -20.10
N GLN A 28 -3.52 16.48 -20.98
CA GLN A 28 -3.84 17.57 -21.90
C GLN A 28 -5.04 17.31 -22.83
N PRO A 29 -5.17 16.16 -23.51
CA PRO A 29 -6.34 15.87 -24.33
C PRO A 29 -7.59 15.59 -23.46
N MET A 30 -7.45 14.94 -22.31
CA MET A 30 -8.58 14.58 -21.45
C MET A 30 -9.20 15.80 -20.73
N LEU A 31 -8.39 16.78 -20.31
CA LEU A 31 -8.90 18.04 -19.74
C LEU A 31 -9.82 18.79 -20.71
N ARG A 32 -9.62 18.64 -22.03
CA ARG A 32 -10.48 19.23 -23.07
C ARG A 32 -11.77 18.44 -23.28
N VAL A 33 -11.77 17.14 -23.00
CA VAL A 33 -12.95 16.26 -23.14
C VAL A 33 -13.91 16.43 -21.96
N VAL A 34 -13.41 16.78 -20.76
CA VAL A 34 -14.25 17.05 -19.57
C VAL A 34 -15.26 18.19 -19.80
N GLU A 35 -15.08 19.03 -20.83
CA GLU A 35 -16.04 20.06 -21.23
C GLU A 35 -17.28 19.51 -21.97
N HIS A 36 -17.27 18.24 -22.42
CA HIS A 36 -18.37 17.62 -23.17
C HIS A 36 -18.84 16.28 -22.52
N GLU A 37 -20.09 16.30 -22.06
CA GLU A 37 -20.83 15.34 -21.22
C GLU A 37 -20.93 13.84 -21.65
N SER A 38 -19.82 13.12 -21.82
CA SER A 38 -19.84 11.65 -21.70
C SER A 38 -18.46 11.07 -21.39
N LEU A 39 -18.18 10.81 -20.11
CA LEU A 39 -17.00 10.06 -19.68
C LEU A 39 -17.26 8.57 -19.84
N ASP A 40 -16.62 7.95 -20.83
CA ASP A 40 -16.41 6.50 -20.81
C ASP A 40 -15.47 6.19 -19.64
N ILE A 41 -15.85 5.25 -18.76
CA ILE A 41 -15.09 4.92 -17.55
C ILE A 41 -13.90 4.05 -17.97
N SER A 42 -12.84 4.68 -18.46
CA SER A 42 -11.56 4.03 -18.75
C SER A 42 -10.59 4.19 -17.58
N PHE A 43 -9.59 3.31 -17.50
CA PHE A 43 -8.52 3.43 -16.49
C PHE A 43 -7.81 4.77 -16.56
N ASP A 44 -7.54 5.29 -17.76
CA ASP A 44 -6.84 6.57 -17.94
C ASP A 44 -7.67 7.76 -17.41
N SER A 45 -8.97 7.78 -17.70
CA SER A 45 -9.88 8.83 -17.24
C SER A 45 -10.00 8.82 -15.71
N VAL A 46 -10.17 7.63 -15.11
CA VAL A 46 -10.27 7.47 -13.65
C VAL A 46 -8.95 7.85 -12.97
N ARG A 47 -7.83 7.43 -13.55
CA ARG A 47 -6.48 7.75 -13.05
C ARG A 47 -6.24 9.25 -13.03
N LEU A 48 -6.56 9.95 -14.11
CA LEU A 48 -6.43 11.41 -14.17
C LEU A 48 -7.34 12.10 -13.16
N TYR A 49 -8.59 11.65 -13.05
CA TYR A 49 -9.54 12.17 -12.07
C TYR A 49 -8.98 12.05 -10.63
N LEU A 50 -8.45 10.89 -10.26
CA LEU A 50 -7.86 10.65 -8.94
C LEU A 50 -6.65 11.55 -8.69
N ILE A 51 -5.77 11.72 -9.68
CA ILE A 51 -4.61 12.62 -9.59
C ILE A 51 -5.07 14.06 -9.34
N MET A 52 -6.09 14.53 -10.06
CA MET A 52 -6.66 15.86 -9.87
C MET A 52 -7.33 16.01 -8.50
N ALA A 53 -8.07 15.00 -8.04
CA ALA A 53 -8.72 14.99 -6.75
C ALA A 53 -7.71 15.04 -5.59
N ILE A 54 -6.64 14.24 -5.66
CA ILE A 54 -5.54 14.28 -4.68
C ILE A 54 -4.86 15.66 -4.72
N GLY A 55 -4.53 16.16 -5.91
CA GLY A 55 -3.95 17.50 -6.09
C GLY A 55 -4.80 18.61 -5.48
N PHE A 56 -6.13 18.52 -5.60
CA PHE A 56 -7.07 19.44 -4.97
C PHE A 56 -7.01 19.36 -3.45
N THR A 57 -7.11 18.14 -2.87
CA THR A 57 -7.05 17.97 -1.41
C THR A 57 -5.76 18.55 -0.81
N MET A 58 -4.65 18.55 -1.56
CA MET A 58 -3.38 19.14 -1.13
C MET A 58 -3.40 20.66 -1.14
N LEU A 59 -3.84 21.27 -2.25
CA LEU A 59 -3.91 22.74 -2.33
C LEU A 59 -4.89 23.32 -1.30
N SER A 60 -6.00 22.62 -1.04
CA SER A 60 -6.96 22.98 0.00
C SER A 60 -6.34 22.97 1.39
N GLN A 61 -5.50 21.98 1.72
CA GLN A 61 -4.82 21.90 3.02
C GLN A 61 -3.72 22.97 3.19
N SER A 62 -3.09 23.39 2.10
CA SER A 62 -2.03 24.41 2.11
C SER A 62 -2.56 25.86 2.24
N ASN A 63 -3.89 26.06 2.36
CA ASN A 63 -4.55 27.37 2.31
C ASN A 63 -4.22 28.20 1.04
N GLN A 64 -3.69 27.57 -0.01
CA GLN A 64 -3.34 28.26 -1.26
C GLN A 64 -4.54 28.45 -2.19
N VAL A 65 -5.68 27.83 -1.88
CA VAL A 65 -6.94 28.04 -2.61
C VAL A 65 -7.71 29.20 -1.97
N SER A 66 -7.28 30.41 -2.27
CA SER A 66 -8.05 31.63 -1.98
C SER A 66 -9.25 31.72 -2.93
N GLY A 67 -10.43 31.35 -2.45
CA GLY A 67 -11.69 31.95 -2.91
C GLY A 67 -12.35 31.42 -4.18
N GLN A 68 -12.03 30.24 -4.71
CA GLN A 68 -12.85 29.64 -5.77
C GLN A 68 -13.21 28.17 -5.52
N ALA A 69 -14.53 27.97 -5.44
CA ALA A 69 -15.28 26.73 -5.46
C ALA A 69 -14.91 25.65 -4.41
N SER A 70 -15.91 25.36 -3.57
CA SER A 70 -16.12 24.06 -2.94
C SER A 70 -16.32 22.98 -4.03
N ALA A 71 -15.30 22.75 -4.86
CA ALA A 71 -15.29 21.66 -5.81
C ALA A 71 -15.20 20.37 -4.99
N LYS A 72 -16.35 19.77 -4.71
CA LYS A 72 -16.40 18.40 -4.21
C LYS A 72 -16.05 17.51 -5.40
N PHE A 73 -15.04 16.67 -5.24
CA PHE A 73 -14.75 15.58 -6.14
C PHE A 73 -15.55 14.36 -5.64
N PRO A 74 -16.80 14.13 -6.12
CA PRO A 74 -17.57 12.98 -5.68
C PRO A 74 -16.85 11.70 -6.09
N MET A 75 -16.50 10.87 -5.11
CA MET A 75 -15.73 9.67 -5.37
C MET A 75 -16.61 8.43 -5.56
N LEU A 76 -16.56 7.87 -6.77
CA LEU A 76 -17.26 6.66 -7.17
C LEU A 76 -16.46 5.40 -6.77
N TYR A 77 -16.27 5.18 -5.47
CA TYR A 77 -15.45 4.06 -4.96
C TYR A 77 -15.93 2.70 -5.49
N HIS A 78 -17.25 2.48 -5.53
CA HIS A 78 -17.80 1.19 -5.91
C HIS A 78 -17.50 0.85 -7.37
N GLU A 79 -17.76 1.80 -8.27
CA GLU A 79 -17.56 1.69 -9.71
C GLU A 79 -16.07 1.53 -10.04
N ILE A 80 -15.20 2.31 -9.39
CA ILE A 80 -13.75 2.22 -9.59
C ILE A 80 -13.22 0.86 -9.14
N ILE A 81 -13.65 0.37 -7.98
CA ILE A 81 -13.25 -0.95 -7.48
C ILE A 81 -13.77 -2.04 -8.42
N GLN A 82 -15.02 -1.96 -8.86
CA GLN A 82 -15.58 -2.93 -9.81
C GLN A 82 -14.82 -2.95 -11.14
N LEU A 83 -14.46 -1.79 -11.68
CA LEU A 83 -13.62 -1.69 -12.87
C LEU A 83 -12.27 -2.42 -12.67
N CYS A 84 -11.59 -2.12 -11.55
CA CYS A 84 -10.27 -2.69 -11.27
C CYS A 84 -10.31 -4.19 -10.99
N LEU A 85 -11.38 -4.69 -10.38
CA LEU A 85 -11.57 -6.13 -10.13
C LEU A 85 -12.04 -6.89 -11.37
N GLY A 86 -12.74 -6.22 -12.29
CA GLY A 86 -13.19 -6.79 -13.56
C GLY A 86 -12.09 -6.98 -14.59
N ASP A 87 -11.07 -6.11 -14.57
CA ASP A 87 -9.89 -6.19 -15.45
C ASP A 87 -8.57 -5.99 -14.67
N PRO A 88 -8.08 -7.04 -13.99
CA PRO A 88 -6.81 -7.02 -13.27
C PRO A 88 -5.63 -6.71 -14.22
N SER A 89 -5.07 -5.51 -14.08
CA SER A 89 -3.95 -5.03 -14.91
C SER A 89 -3.04 -4.09 -14.13
N LEU A 90 -1.86 -3.76 -14.67
CA LEU A 90 -1.00 -2.73 -14.06
C LEU A 90 -1.72 -1.38 -13.92
N HIS A 91 -2.60 -1.05 -14.85
CA HIS A 91 -3.45 0.14 -14.79
C HIS A 91 -4.43 0.07 -13.60
N ALA A 92 -5.05 -1.09 -13.37
CA ALA A 92 -5.90 -1.31 -12.21
C ALA A 92 -5.15 -1.14 -10.89
N ILE A 93 -3.91 -1.65 -10.78
CA ILE A 93 -3.06 -1.45 -9.59
C ILE A 93 -2.75 0.04 -9.37
N GLN A 94 -2.40 0.77 -10.43
CA GLN A 94 -2.16 2.21 -10.34
C GLN A 94 -3.41 2.97 -9.84
N VAL A 95 -4.58 2.64 -10.38
CA VAL A 95 -5.86 3.25 -9.98
C VAL A 95 -6.21 2.91 -8.53
N LEU A 96 -6.11 1.64 -8.12
CA LEU A 96 -6.37 1.22 -6.74
C LEU A 96 -5.40 1.87 -5.75
N LEU A 97 -4.13 2.04 -6.12
CA LEU A 97 -3.13 2.72 -5.30
C LEU A 97 -3.46 4.21 -5.12
N LEU A 98 -3.83 4.90 -6.20
CA LEU A 98 -4.30 6.28 -6.13
C LEU A 98 -5.58 6.41 -5.30
N LEU A 99 -6.52 5.47 -5.43
CA LEU A 99 -7.76 5.45 -4.65
C LEU A 99 -7.47 5.24 -3.15
N ALA A 100 -6.53 4.36 -2.80
CA ALA A 100 -6.09 4.17 -1.42
C ALA A 100 -5.46 5.45 -0.85
N ILE A 101 -4.61 6.14 -1.61
CA ILE A 101 -4.02 7.44 -1.21
C ILE A 101 -5.11 8.51 -1.04
N TYR A 102 -6.06 8.60 -1.97
CA TYR A 102 -7.17 9.55 -1.87
C TYR A 102 -8.02 9.30 -0.62
N SER A 103 -8.33 8.03 -0.31
CA SER A 103 -9.16 7.67 0.84
C SER A 103 -8.61 8.13 2.20
N LEU A 104 -7.30 8.39 2.31
CA LEU A 104 -6.70 8.97 3.52
C LEU A 104 -7.18 10.40 3.82
N HIS A 105 -7.67 11.09 2.79
CA HIS A 105 -8.11 12.47 2.86
C HIS A 105 -9.64 12.60 2.79
N ASP A 106 -10.35 11.47 2.66
CA ASP A 106 -11.79 11.42 2.51
C ASP A 106 -12.46 10.76 3.73
N PRO A 107 -13.03 11.54 4.66
CA PRO A 107 -13.59 11.00 5.89
C PRO A 107 -14.88 10.20 5.68
N VAL A 108 -15.53 10.31 4.51
CA VAL A 108 -16.77 9.59 4.17
C VAL A 108 -16.48 8.39 3.26
N GLY A 109 -15.23 8.26 2.80
CA GLY A 109 -14.78 7.24 1.88
C GLY A 109 -14.70 5.83 2.49
N TRP A 110 -14.25 4.90 1.66
CA TRP A 110 -13.95 3.54 2.10
C TRP A 110 -12.74 3.52 3.03
N CYS A 111 -12.71 2.56 3.96
CA CYS A 111 -11.59 2.37 4.87
C CYS A 111 -10.27 2.19 4.08
N PRO A 112 -9.26 3.07 4.27
CA PRO A 112 -8.01 3.01 3.53
C PRO A 112 -7.29 1.67 3.68
N TRP A 113 -7.35 1.07 4.87
CA TRP A 113 -6.73 -0.24 5.14
C TRP A 113 -7.40 -1.37 4.33
N THR A 114 -8.73 -1.36 4.24
CA THR A 114 -9.47 -2.35 3.43
C THR A 114 -9.15 -2.22 1.94
N LEU A 115 -9.12 -0.99 1.42
CA LEU A 115 -8.73 -0.71 0.03
C LEU A 115 -7.31 -1.20 -0.26
N THR A 116 -6.40 -0.95 0.67
CA THR A 116 -5.00 -1.36 0.54
C THR A 116 -4.86 -2.88 0.56
N GLY A 117 -5.66 -3.59 1.36
CA GLY A 117 -5.73 -5.05 1.30
C GLY A 117 -6.19 -5.58 -0.06
N ILE A 118 -7.14 -4.91 -0.73
CA ILE A 118 -7.57 -5.27 -2.10
C ILE A 118 -6.42 -5.03 -3.08
N LEU A 119 -5.80 -3.85 -3.03
CA LEU A 119 -4.66 -3.46 -3.85
C LEU A 119 -3.51 -4.47 -3.75
N VAL A 120 -3.09 -4.82 -2.53
CA VAL A 120 -1.98 -5.74 -2.29
C VAL A 120 -2.28 -7.13 -2.86
N ARG A 121 -3.49 -7.66 -2.64
CA ARG A 121 -3.87 -8.97 -3.20
C ARG A 121 -3.88 -8.97 -4.73
N GLN A 122 -4.35 -7.89 -5.34
CA GLN A 122 -4.30 -7.73 -6.81
C GLN A 122 -2.86 -7.65 -7.31
N ALA A 123 -1.99 -6.88 -6.65
CA ALA A 123 -0.58 -6.77 -7.01
C ALA A 123 0.15 -8.12 -6.94
N ILE A 124 -0.07 -8.89 -5.89
CA ILE A 124 0.47 -10.26 -5.75
C ILE A 124 -0.10 -11.19 -6.82
N SER A 125 -1.40 -11.08 -7.12
CA SER A 125 -2.06 -11.92 -8.13
C SER A 125 -1.48 -11.69 -9.54
N LEU A 126 -1.00 -10.47 -9.82
CA LEU A 126 -0.28 -10.11 -11.03
C LEU A 126 1.23 -10.41 -10.98
N GLY A 127 1.73 -10.95 -9.88
CA GLY A 127 3.13 -11.32 -9.70
C GLY A 127 4.09 -10.15 -9.49
N LEU A 128 3.60 -8.98 -9.04
CA LEU A 128 4.46 -7.81 -8.78
C LEU A 128 5.44 -8.04 -7.61
N ASP A 129 5.20 -9.05 -6.77
CA ASP A 129 6.03 -9.45 -5.63
C ASP A 129 7.28 -10.26 -6.03
N ARG A 130 7.51 -10.48 -7.33
CA ARG A 130 8.62 -11.28 -7.87
C ARG A 130 9.41 -10.47 -8.88
N ASP A 131 10.69 -10.78 -9.00
CA ASP A 131 11.53 -10.17 -10.03
C ASP A 131 11.22 -10.74 -11.42
N VAL A 132 11.05 -9.85 -12.38
CA VAL A 132 10.70 -10.16 -13.77
C VAL A 132 11.93 -10.01 -14.68
N GLU A 133 13.09 -9.58 -14.15
CA GLU A 133 14.32 -9.33 -14.94
C GLU A 133 14.84 -10.57 -15.67
N SER A 134 14.55 -11.78 -15.20
CA SER A 134 14.89 -13.03 -15.88
C SER A 134 14.00 -13.37 -17.08
N GLU A 135 12.87 -12.68 -17.25
CA GLU A 135 11.95 -12.92 -18.36
C GLU A 135 12.46 -12.23 -19.63
N SER A 136 12.87 -13.04 -20.62
CA SER A 136 13.51 -12.56 -21.84
C SER A 136 12.66 -11.64 -22.74
N GLN A 137 11.36 -11.52 -22.45
CA GLN A 137 10.39 -10.77 -23.25
C GLN A 137 10.06 -9.39 -22.67
N VAL A 138 10.51 -9.05 -21.46
CA VAL A 138 10.13 -7.81 -20.79
C VAL A 138 11.20 -6.75 -20.98
N SER A 139 10.79 -5.54 -21.41
CA SER A 139 11.73 -4.43 -21.58
C SER A 139 12.29 -3.97 -20.24
N ARG A 140 13.54 -3.49 -20.21
CA ARG A 140 14.15 -2.94 -18.97
C ARG A 140 13.32 -1.80 -18.36
N PHE A 141 12.68 -0.99 -19.21
CA PHE A 141 11.79 0.07 -18.78
C PHE A 141 10.57 -0.49 -18.04
N GLU A 142 9.95 -1.54 -18.57
CA GLU A 142 8.79 -2.19 -17.95
C GLU A 142 9.17 -2.89 -16.63
N VAL A 143 10.33 -3.55 -16.57
CA VAL A 143 10.84 -4.14 -15.32
C VAL A 143 10.94 -3.08 -14.22
N GLU A 144 11.57 -1.94 -14.50
CA GLU A 144 11.70 -0.86 -13.52
C GLU A 144 10.35 -0.21 -13.17
N ALA A 145 9.43 -0.07 -14.12
CA ALA A 145 8.08 0.41 -13.85
C ALA A 145 7.33 -0.51 -12.87
N ARG A 146 7.40 -1.84 -13.08
CA ARG A 146 6.81 -2.83 -12.17
C ARG A 146 7.44 -2.81 -10.78
N ARG A 147 8.78 -2.71 -10.69
CA ARG A 147 9.50 -2.57 -9.40
C ARG A 147 9.04 -1.34 -8.64
N ARG A 148 8.96 -0.18 -9.29
CA ARG A 148 8.50 1.07 -8.64
C ARG A 148 7.05 1.00 -8.20
N LEU A 149 6.19 0.36 -8.99
CA LEU A 149 4.80 0.15 -8.63
C LEU A 149 4.69 -0.77 -7.41
N PHE A 150 5.43 -1.89 -7.38
CA PHE A 150 5.50 -2.77 -6.23
C PHE A 150 5.95 -2.03 -4.97
N TRP A 151 7.06 -1.29 -5.02
CA TRP A 151 7.57 -0.58 -3.85
C TRP A 151 6.64 0.56 -3.38
N SER A 152 5.84 1.11 -4.29
CA SER A 152 4.77 2.06 -3.92
C SER A 152 3.63 1.35 -3.18
N VAL A 153 3.23 0.17 -3.63
CA VAL A 153 2.25 -0.70 -2.95
C VAL A 153 2.76 -1.14 -1.57
N PHE A 154 4.02 -1.56 -1.47
CA PHE A 154 4.66 -1.87 -0.19
C PHE A 154 4.61 -0.67 0.76
N SER A 155 4.99 0.51 0.27
CA SER A 155 5.09 1.70 1.10
C SER A 155 3.73 2.14 1.64
N ILE A 156 2.66 2.06 0.82
CA ILE A 156 1.32 2.44 1.26
C ILE A 156 0.73 1.43 2.26
N ASP A 157 0.99 0.13 2.07
CA ASP A 157 0.54 -0.92 2.99
C ASP A 157 1.14 -0.73 4.38
N ARG A 158 2.46 -0.50 4.45
CA ARG A 158 3.13 -0.21 5.73
C ARG A 158 2.63 1.11 6.33
N ALA A 159 2.52 2.17 5.54
CA ALA A 159 2.06 3.47 6.01
C ALA A 159 0.67 3.42 6.67
N ILE A 160 -0.29 2.81 5.99
CA ILE A 160 -1.67 2.73 6.44
C ILE A 160 -1.78 1.77 7.63
N SER A 161 -1.16 0.59 7.54
CA SER A 161 -1.23 -0.38 8.61
C SER A 161 -0.62 0.15 9.91
N VAL A 162 0.54 0.83 9.85
CA VAL A 162 1.15 1.47 11.03
C VAL A 162 0.27 2.60 11.56
N ALA A 163 -0.24 3.48 10.70
CA ALA A 163 -1.08 4.60 11.14
C ALA A 163 -2.37 4.15 11.83
N PHE A 164 -2.94 3.03 11.39
CA PHE A 164 -4.18 2.48 11.95
C PHE A 164 -3.96 1.42 13.03
N GLY A 165 -2.72 1.02 13.31
CA GLY A 165 -2.41 -0.05 14.26
C GLY A 165 -2.91 -1.44 13.82
N LEU A 166 -2.95 -1.68 12.51
CA LEU A 166 -3.49 -2.90 11.91
C LEU A 166 -2.39 -3.76 11.26
N PRO A 167 -2.64 -5.06 11.03
CA PRO A 167 -1.67 -5.93 10.36
C PRO A 167 -1.44 -5.52 8.90
N PHE A 168 -0.22 -5.77 8.43
CA PHE A 168 0.18 -5.60 7.04
C PHE A 168 -0.52 -6.62 6.14
N ALA A 169 -0.95 -6.18 4.95
CA ALA A 169 -1.47 -7.11 3.95
C ALA A 169 -0.35 -7.82 3.19
N LEU A 170 0.80 -7.16 3.03
CA LEU A 170 1.98 -7.72 2.36
C LEU A 170 2.93 -8.34 3.38
N GLY A 171 3.27 -9.62 3.17
CA GLY A 171 4.28 -10.32 3.98
C GLY A 171 5.72 -9.98 3.57
N ASP A 172 6.69 -10.68 4.18
CA ASP A 172 8.12 -10.40 3.98
C ASP A 172 8.79 -11.31 2.92
N GLY A 173 8.01 -12.16 2.23
CA GLY A 173 8.52 -13.16 1.28
C GLY A 173 8.70 -12.70 -0.17
N PHE A 174 8.65 -11.40 -0.45
CA PHE A 174 8.78 -10.85 -1.80
C PHE A 174 10.24 -10.84 -2.29
N GLN A 175 10.44 -10.89 -3.60
CA GLN A 175 11.75 -10.96 -4.25
C GLN A 175 11.91 -9.83 -5.26
N VAL A 176 11.70 -8.58 -4.85
CA VAL A 176 11.74 -7.42 -5.74
C VAL A 176 12.94 -6.55 -5.40
N PRO A 177 13.91 -6.38 -6.31
CA PRO A 177 15.04 -5.48 -6.08
C PRO A 177 14.59 -4.03 -5.91
N LEU A 178 15.38 -3.24 -5.17
CA LEU A 178 15.16 -1.80 -5.06
C LEU A 178 15.21 -1.14 -6.45
N PRO A 179 14.38 -0.11 -6.71
CA PRO A 179 14.34 0.56 -8.02
C PRO A 179 15.70 1.14 -8.42
N ARG A 180 15.91 1.27 -9.72
CA ARG A 180 17.11 1.85 -10.33
C ARG A 180 16.74 2.94 -11.34
N ILE A 181 17.73 3.76 -11.67
CA ILE A 181 17.64 4.71 -12.78
C ILE A 181 17.79 3.92 -14.07
N THR A 182 16.86 4.10 -14.99
CA THR A 182 16.96 3.53 -16.34
C THR A 182 17.93 4.34 -17.21
N THR A 183 18.44 3.75 -18.29
CA THR A 183 19.34 4.45 -19.22
C THR A 183 18.68 5.68 -19.85
N ASP A 184 17.38 5.64 -20.11
CA ASP A 184 16.64 6.75 -20.72
C ASP A 184 16.44 7.92 -19.74
N GLU A 185 16.24 7.63 -18.45
CA GLU A 185 16.15 8.65 -17.40
C GLU A 185 17.51 9.30 -17.12
N PHE A 186 18.58 8.51 -17.23
CA PHE A 186 19.94 9.02 -17.13
C PHE A 186 20.25 10.05 -18.23
N THR A 187 19.75 9.84 -19.45
CA THR A 187 20.05 10.71 -20.60
C THR A 187 19.15 11.95 -20.69
N SER A 188 17.91 11.88 -20.18
CA SER A 188 16.92 12.94 -20.35
C SER A 188 16.85 13.93 -19.18
N HIS A 189 16.75 13.44 -17.94
CA HIS A 189 16.50 14.26 -16.75
C HIS A 189 17.18 13.66 -15.51
N TRP A 190 18.51 13.55 -15.56
CA TRP A 190 19.32 12.89 -14.51
C TRP A 190 19.08 13.45 -13.10
N GLU A 191 19.12 14.78 -12.92
CA GLU A 191 19.07 15.38 -11.58
C GLU A 191 17.74 15.09 -10.86
N ASP A 192 16.61 15.29 -11.55
CA ASP A 192 15.27 15.01 -11.02
C ASP A 192 15.04 13.51 -10.80
N SER A 193 15.48 12.68 -11.75
CA SER A 193 15.35 11.22 -11.67
C SER A 193 16.19 10.64 -10.54
N PHE A 194 17.39 11.18 -10.34
CA PHE A 194 18.28 10.79 -9.25
C PHE A 194 17.71 11.17 -7.89
N LEU A 195 17.25 12.42 -7.72
CA LEU A 195 16.65 12.85 -6.46
C LEU A 195 15.38 12.06 -6.12
N THR A 196 14.53 11.80 -7.11
CA THR A 196 13.32 11.00 -6.94
C THR A 196 13.67 9.56 -6.52
N LEU A 197 14.67 8.95 -7.17
CA LEU A 197 15.12 7.63 -6.78
C LEU A 197 15.66 7.59 -5.36
N GLN A 198 16.53 8.54 -4.99
CA GLN A 198 17.08 8.60 -3.64
C GLN A 198 15.96 8.76 -2.61
N THR A 199 15.03 9.68 -2.83
CA THR A 199 13.89 9.89 -1.93
C THR A 199 13.05 8.63 -1.78
N THR A 200 12.78 7.94 -2.89
CA THR A 200 12.05 6.68 -2.91
C THR A 200 12.75 5.62 -2.07
N ARG A 201 14.07 5.44 -2.24
CA ARG A 201 14.86 4.45 -1.48
C ARG A 201 14.91 4.75 0.01
N HIS A 202 15.04 6.03 0.39
CA HIS A 202 14.99 6.43 1.79
C HIS A 202 13.59 6.21 2.39
N SER A 203 12.53 6.52 1.65
CA SER A 203 11.15 6.23 2.04
C SER A 203 10.95 4.74 2.27
N ILE A 204 11.40 3.88 1.34
CA ILE A 204 11.33 2.42 1.48
C ILE A 204 12.04 1.96 2.76
N ALA A 205 13.28 2.41 2.98
CA ALA A 205 14.04 2.03 4.18
C ALA A 205 13.33 2.46 5.47
N LEU A 206 12.70 3.64 5.49
CA LEU A 206 11.88 4.06 6.62
C LEU A 206 10.67 3.16 6.82
N ARG A 207 9.98 2.75 5.75
CA ARG A 207 8.82 1.84 5.84
C ARG A 207 9.20 0.43 6.29
N GLU A 208 10.37 -0.07 5.90
CA GLU A 208 10.92 -1.31 6.43
C GLU A 208 11.18 -1.22 7.94
N LEU A 209 11.81 -0.13 8.38
CA LEU A 209 12.04 0.12 9.81
C LEU A 209 10.74 0.24 10.61
N ASP A 210 9.76 1.01 10.09
CA ASP A 210 8.43 1.13 10.68
C ASP A 210 7.75 -0.25 10.78
N GLY A 211 7.88 -1.07 9.72
CA GLY A 211 7.35 -2.42 9.68
C GLY A 211 7.97 -3.33 10.76
N HIS A 212 9.28 -3.31 10.90
CA HIS A 212 10.00 -4.06 11.93
C HIS A 212 9.69 -3.59 13.35
N LEU A 213 9.59 -2.27 13.56
CA LEU A 213 9.23 -1.71 14.85
C LEU A 213 7.79 -2.10 15.23
N PHE A 214 6.87 -1.96 14.27
CA PHE A 214 5.48 -2.30 14.47
C PHE A 214 5.28 -3.79 14.77
N SER A 215 5.95 -4.68 14.04
CA SER A 215 5.87 -6.13 14.30
C SER A 215 6.39 -6.48 15.70
N ARG A 216 7.50 -5.90 16.14
CA ARG A 216 8.03 -6.10 17.50
C ARG A 216 7.09 -5.59 18.59
N ILE A 217 6.48 -4.41 18.40
CA ILE A 217 5.62 -3.83 19.43
C ILE A 217 4.27 -4.55 19.50
N HIS A 218 3.66 -4.89 18.34
CA HIS A 218 2.27 -5.33 18.28
C HIS A 218 2.09 -6.84 18.06
N LEU A 219 3.04 -7.52 17.43
CA LEU A 219 2.96 -8.95 17.14
C LEU A 219 3.76 -9.78 18.16
N ASP A 220 5.00 -9.40 18.50
CA ASP A 220 5.76 -10.12 19.55
C ASP A 220 5.11 -9.96 20.92
N SER A 221 4.58 -8.78 21.28
CA SER A 221 3.85 -8.62 22.54
C SER A 221 2.59 -9.50 22.63
N ARG A 222 1.95 -9.83 21.50
CA ARG A 222 0.83 -10.80 21.47
C ARG A 222 1.30 -12.25 21.49
N ALA A 223 2.43 -12.56 20.84
CA ALA A 223 3.04 -13.87 20.83
C ALA A 223 3.57 -14.24 22.24
N ASP A 224 4.29 -13.34 22.91
CA ASP A 224 4.78 -13.50 24.28
C ASP A 224 3.61 -13.72 25.25
N VAL A 225 2.54 -12.93 25.14
CA VAL A 225 1.34 -13.11 25.98
C VAL A 225 0.63 -14.43 25.69
N MET A 226 0.68 -14.93 24.44
CA MET A 226 0.08 -16.20 24.07
C MET A 226 0.92 -17.39 24.55
N GLU A 227 2.24 -17.29 24.42
CA GLU A 227 3.20 -18.29 24.90
C GLU A 227 3.21 -18.37 26.43
N GLU A 228 3.14 -17.23 27.13
CA GLU A 228 3.00 -17.15 28.58
C GLU A 228 1.67 -17.77 29.06
N LYS A 229 0.55 -17.48 28.37
CA LYS A 229 -0.75 -18.12 28.67
C LYS A 229 -0.73 -19.62 28.40
N GLN A 230 -0.01 -20.06 27.37
CA GLN A 230 0.12 -21.48 27.03
C GLN A 230 0.98 -22.22 28.05
N HIS A 231 2.09 -21.60 28.49
CA HIS A 231 2.91 -22.10 29.60
C HIS A 231 2.12 -22.17 30.91
N GLN A 232 1.31 -21.17 31.24
CA GLN A 232 0.44 -21.19 32.42
C GLN A 232 -0.57 -22.35 32.37
N ARG A 233 -1.23 -22.57 31.22
CA ARG A 233 -2.16 -23.71 31.05
C ARG A 233 -1.48 -25.07 31.23
N ILE A 234 -0.31 -25.25 30.63
CA ILE A 234 0.44 -26.51 30.76
C ILE A 234 0.86 -26.74 32.23
N THR A 235 1.26 -25.67 32.93
CA THR A 235 1.67 -25.76 34.33
C THR A 235 0.47 -26.10 35.24
N GLU A 236 -0.71 -25.52 34.98
CA GLU A 236 -1.95 -25.85 35.69
C GLU A 236 -2.37 -27.31 35.45
N GLU A 237 -2.32 -27.80 34.21
CA GLU A 237 -2.64 -29.20 33.88
C GLU A 237 -1.71 -30.19 34.59
N LEU A 238 -0.40 -29.89 34.61
CA LEU A 238 0.60 -30.72 35.31
C LEU A 238 0.40 -30.69 36.83
N SER A 239 0.00 -29.54 37.41
CA SER A 239 -0.32 -29.42 38.83
C SER A 239 -1.52 -30.32 39.21
N VAL A 240 -2.60 -30.27 38.42
CA VAL A 240 -3.80 -31.09 38.65
C VAL A 240 -3.47 -32.58 38.50
N GLN A 241 -2.64 -32.96 37.54
CA GLN A 241 -2.19 -34.35 37.40
C GLN A 241 -1.35 -34.83 38.59
N ALA A 242 -0.48 -33.97 39.13
CA ALA A 242 0.32 -34.29 40.30
C ALA A 242 -0.57 -34.50 41.55
N GLU A 243 -1.55 -33.63 41.78
CA GLU A 243 -2.52 -33.77 42.88
C GLU A 243 -3.34 -35.06 42.76
N ASN A 244 -3.84 -35.36 41.56
CA ASN A 244 -4.58 -36.60 41.30
C ASN A 244 -3.71 -37.86 41.51
N CYS A 245 -2.42 -37.80 41.16
CA CYS A 245 -1.49 -38.90 41.39
C CYS A 245 -1.20 -39.12 42.88
N GLN A 246 -1.10 -38.04 43.66
CA GLN A 246 -0.94 -38.12 45.12
C GLN A 246 -2.19 -38.67 45.80
N LEU A 247 -3.39 -38.24 45.39
CA LEU A 247 -4.66 -38.76 45.89
C LEU A 247 -4.82 -40.26 45.58
N SER A 248 -4.45 -40.69 44.36
CA SER A 248 -4.46 -42.10 43.97
C SER A 248 -3.54 -42.96 44.84
N LYS A 249 -2.32 -42.47 45.14
CA LYS A 249 -1.39 -43.15 46.06
C LYS A 249 -1.90 -43.21 47.49
N ALA A 250 -2.54 -42.15 47.99
CA ALA A 250 -3.12 -42.12 49.33
C ALA A 250 -4.27 -43.14 49.48
N ILE A 251 -5.15 -43.24 48.47
CA ILE A 251 -6.24 -44.23 48.44
C ILE A 251 -5.68 -45.67 48.36
N GLY A 252 -4.60 -45.88 47.60
CA GLY A 252 -3.90 -47.17 47.55
C GLY A 252 -3.26 -47.58 48.88
N SER A 253 -2.86 -46.62 49.72
CA SER A 253 -2.30 -46.90 51.06
C SER A 253 -3.34 -47.17 52.16
N LEU A 254 -4.61 -46.80 51.92
CA LEU A 254 -5.73 -47.02 52.85
C LEU A 254 -6.48 -48.34 52.58
N THR A 255 -6.10 -49.09 51.54
CA THR A 255 -6.75 -50.35 51.12
C THR A 255 -5.90 -51.60 51.34
N LEU A 256 -4.90 -51.54 52.23
CA LEU A 256 -4.15 -52.71 52.70
C LEU A 256 -4.52 -53.00 54.18
N PRO A 257 -5.03 -54.21 54.50
CA PRO A 257 -5.38 -54.62 55.86
C PRO A 257 -4.17 -54.87 56.77
#